data_AF-A0A087UZ67-F1
#
_entry.id   AF-A0A087UZ67-F1
#
_cell.length_a   1.000
_cell.length_b   1.000
_cell.length_c   1.000
_cell.angle_alpha   90.00
_cell.angle_beta   90.00
_cell.angle_gamma   90.00
#
_symmetry.space_group_name_H-M   'P 1'
#
loop_
_entity.id
_entity.type
_entity.pdbx_description
1 polymer ?
#
loop_
_entity_poly.entity_id
_entity_poly.type
_entity_poly.pdbx_seq_one_letter_code
_entity_poly.pdbx_strand_id
1 'polypeptide(L)'
;MKFCFLSLFIMCIICHIRTDDVESEDYELNLPPEHMAYYFASHPAASNACKESDHCPYKNFIGLNKCWGYEKNCPVSQRFSIPVCNRSSKGWAKSKQEQTDTFFKQGDFGYIRERMDEIIPICASKHKNGSFFECAKYMRFCRGKHIMFDFKTLLELPEPMRYH
;
A
#
# COMPACT_ATOMS: atom_id res chain seq x y z
N MET A 1 -65.87 2.06 12.35
CA MET A 1 -64.60 2.09 13.11
C MET A 1 -63.67 0.89 12.81
N LYS A 2 -63.52 0.45 11.55
CA LYS A 2 -62.63 -0.69 11.19
C LYS A 2 -61.64 -0.41 10.05
N PHE A 3 -61.75 0.73 9.36
CA PHE A 3 -60.92 1.04 8.20
C PHE A 3 -59.60 1.77 8.52
N CYS A 4 -59.43 2.30 9.74
CA CYS A 4 -58.22 3.06 10.09
C CYS A 4 -57.04 2.15 10.50
N PHE A 5 -57.30 1.00 11.12
CA PHE A 5 -56.25 0.09 11.59
C PHE A 5 -55.56 -0.68 10.47
N LEU A 6 -56.26 -0.97 9.36
CA LEU A 6 -55.69 -1.72 8.24
C LEU A 6 -54.68 -0.88 7.43
N SER A 7 -54.89 0.44 7.35
CA SER A 7 -53.98 1.37 6.66
C SER A 7 -52.67 1.57 7.41
N LEU A 8 -52.70 1.59 8.75
CA LEU A 8 -51.49 1.71 9.59
C LEU A 8 -50.60 0.46 9.55
N PHE A 9 -51.19 -0.74 9.37
CA PHE A 9 -50.42 -1.98 9.25
C PHE A 9 -49.69 -2.08 7.89
N ILE A 10 -50.29 -1.58 6.81
CA ILE A 10 -49.72 -1.62 5.46
C ILE A 10 -48.53 -0.66 5.32
N MET A 11 -48.59 0.53 5.95
CA MET A 11 -47.44 1.45 6.01
C MET A 11 -46.26 0.86 6.80
N CYS A 12 -46.52 0.01 7.80
CA CYS A 12 -45.45 -0.61 8.61
C CYS A 12 -44.73 -1.74 7.84
N ILE A 13 -45.44 -2.48 6.97
CA ILE A 13 -44.84 -3.50 6.10
C ILE A 13 -44.00 -2.88 4.99
N ILE A 14 -44.40 -1.73 4.44
CA ILE A 14 -43.61 -1.04 3.39
C ILE A 14 -42.33 -0.42 3.97
N CYS A 15 -42.30 -0.06 5.26
CA CYS A 15 -41.07 0.38 5.93
C CYS A 15 -40.07 -0.76 6.21
N HIS A 16 -40.49 -2.03 6.19
CA HIS A 16 -39.61 -3.18 6.39
C HIS A 16 -38.96 -3.70 5.10
N ILE A 17 -39.29 -3.13 3.95
CA ILE A 17 -38.64 -3.42 2.66
C ILE A 17 -37.98 -2.13 2.15
N ARG A 18 -37.13 -1.53 2.97
CA ARG A 18 -35.90 -0.98 2.43
C ARG A 18 -34.86 -2.07 2.59
N THR A 19 -34.72 -2.89 1.55
CA THR A 19 -33.39 -3.42 1.26
C THR A 19 -32.57 -2.19 0.99
N ASP A 20 -31.81 -1.76 2.00
CA ASP A 20 -30.60 -1.00 1.73
C ASP A 20 -29.82 -1.90 0.77
N ASP A 21 -29.88 -1.59 -0.53
CA ASP A 21 -28.87 -2.04 -1.45
C ASP A 21 -27.57 -1.51 -0.85
N VAL A 22 -26.88 -2.38 -0.12
CA VAL A 22 -25.52 -2.14 0.35
C VAL A 22 -24.74 -1.95 -0.93
N GLU A 23 -24.56 -0.69 -1.29
CA GLU A 23 -23.60 -0.23 -2.26
C GLU A 23 -22.32 -0.99 -1.91
N SER A 24 -21.97 -1.97 -2.76
CA SER A 24 -20.78 -2.77 -2.57
C SER A 24 -19.66 -1.77 -2.40
N GLU A 25 -19.08 -1.66 -1.19
CA GLU A 25 -17.80 -0.98 -1.03
C GLU A 25 -16.88 -1.65 -2.03
N ASP A 26 -16.68 -0.96 -3.15
CA ASP A 26 -16.04 -1.54 -4.29
C ASP A 26 -14.60 -1.76 -3.86
N TYR A 27 -14.24 -3.01 -3.60
CA TYR A 27 -12.86 -3.41 -3.40
C TYR A 27 -12.16 -3.37 -4.77
N GLU A 28 -12.28 -2.25 -5.49
CA GLU A 28 -11.64 -1.94 -6.77
C GLU A 28 -10.17 -1.56 -6.52
N LEU A 29 -9.50 -2.37 -5.71
CA LEU A 29 -8.06 -2.37 -5.65
C LEU A 29 -7.59 -3.02 -6.95
N ASN A 30 -6.88 -2.25 -7.78
CA ASN A 30 -6.21 -2.76 -8.98
C ASN A 30 -4.98 -3.61 -8.59
N LEU A 31 -5.25 -4.72 -7.92
CA LEU A 31 -4.31 -5.69 -7.39
C LEU A 31 -4.78 -7.10 -7.76
N PRO A 32 -3.87 -7.97 -8.25
CA PRO A 32 -4.18 -9.38 -8.42
C PRO A 32 -4.67 -10.01 -7.10
N PRO A 33 -5.67 -10.91 -7.12
CA PRO A 33 -6.22 -11.53 -5.90
C PRO A 33 -5.16 -12.18 -5.01
N GLU A 34 -4.12 -12.79 -5.59
CA GLU A 34 -3.00 -13.41 -4.88
C GLU A 34 -2.18 -12.42 -4.03
N HIS A 35 -2.25 -11.12 -4.33
CA HIS A 35 -1.54 -10.07 -3.59
C HIS A 35 -2.34 -9.58 -2.37
N MET A 36 -3.61 -9.96 -2.24
CA MET A 36 -4.49 -9.44 -1.19
C MET A 36 -4.01 -9.82 0.22
N ALA A 37 -3.41 -11.00 0.38
CA ALA A 37 -2.82 -11.42 1.65
C ALA A 37 -1.71 -10.47 2.12
N TYR A 38 -0.85 -10.04 1.18
CA TYR A 38 0.27 -9.12 1.43
C TYR A 38 -0.24 -7.68 1.67
N TYR A 39 -1.27 -7.28 0.94
CA TYR A 39 -1.94 -6.00 1.14
C TYR A 39 -2.59 -5.91 2.53
N PHE A 40 -3.38 -6.90 2.93
CA PHE A 40 -4.04 -6.92 4.23
C PHE A 40 -3.06 -7.01 5.41
N ALA A 41 -1.93 -7.70 5.24
CA ALA A 41 -0.87 -7.72 6.25
C ALA A 41 -0.25 -6.34 6.52
N SER A 42 -0.19 -5.49 5.50
CA SER A 42 0.35 -4.12 5.60
C SER A 42 -0.72 -3.04 5.85
N HIS A 43 -2.01 -3.37 5.68
CA HIS A 43 -3.14 -2.44 5.83
C HIS A 43 -4.21 -3.00 6.78
N PRO A 44 -3.99 -2.95 8.11
CA PRO A 44 -4.93 -3.51 9.10
C PRO A 44 -6.34 -2.92 9.03
N ALA A 45 -6.46 -1.63 8.70
CA ALA A 45 -7.76 -0.98 8.54
C ALA A 45 -8.57 -1.59 7.38
N ALA A 46 -7.92 -1.79 6.21
CA ALA A 46 -8.56 -2.43 5.06
C ALA A 46 -8.88 -3.91 5.32
N SER A 47 -7.99 -4.61 6.05
CA SER A 47 -8.21 -5.98 6.50
C SER A 47 -9.45 -6.10 7.39
N ASN A 48 -9.60 -5.20 8.37
CA ASN A 48 -10.76 -5.16 9.26
C ASN A 48 -12.05 -4.80 8.52
N ALA A 49 -12.00 -3.81 7.63
CA ALA A 49 -13.15 -3.44 6.80
C ALA A 49 -13.63 -4.63 5.94
N CYS A 50 -12.71 -5.34 5.28
CA CYS A 50 -13.02 -6.55 4.52
C CYS A 50 -13.55 -7.70 5.40
N LYS A 51 -13.11 -7.78 6.66
CA LYS A 51 -13.60 -8.78 7.62
C LYS A 51 -15.05 -8.53 8.02
N GLU A 52 -15.40 -7.26 8.23
CA GLU A 52 -16.73 -6.82 8.67
C GLU A 52 -17.75 -6.79 7.54
N SER A 53 -17.32 -6.50 6.31
CA SER A 53 -18.18 -6.49 5.12
C SER A 53 -18.58 -7.89 4.68
N ASP A 54 -19.88 -8.14 4.51
CA ASP A 54 -20.38 -9.40 3.94
C ASP A 54 -20.01 -9.60 2.47
N HIS A 55 -19.77 -8.51 1.74
CA HIS A 55 -19.52 -8.51 0.30
C HIS A 55 -18.04 -8.61 -0.08
N CYS A 56 -17.11 -8.63 0.89
CA CYS A 56 -15.69 -8.68 0.54
C CYS A 56 -15.30 -10.00 -0.15
N PRO A 57 -14.84 -9.98 -1.42
CA PRO A 57 -14.48 -11.21 -2.14
C PRO A 57 -13.16 -11.81 -1.64
N TYR A 58 -12.41 -11.08 -0.83
CA TYR A 58 -11.05 -11.40 -0.42
C TYR A 58 -10.94 -11.94 1.02
N LYS A 59 -12.06 -12.33 1.66
CA LYS A 59 -12.07 -12.86 3.04
C LYS A 59 -11.09 -14.00 3.27
N ASN A 60 -10.89 -14.86 2.27
CA ASN A 60 -9.97 -16.00 2.34
C ASN A 60 -8.49 -15.59 2.46
N PHE A 61 -8.15 -14.33 2.17
CA PHE A 61 -6.80 -13.80 2.28
C PHE A 61 -6.52 -13.10 3.61
N ILE A 62 -7.53 -12.93 4.47
CA ILE A 62 -7.40 -12.27 5.77
C ILE A 62 -6.66 -13.18 6.76
N GLY A 63 -5.74 -12.60 7.52
CA GLY A 63 -5.00 -13.31 8.58
C GLY A 63 -3.91 -14.26 8.08
N LEU A 64 -3.71 -14.35 6.76
CA LEU A 64 -2.57 -15.06 6.19
C LEU A 64 -1.28 -14.32 6.55
N ASN A 65 -0.34 -15.03 7.17
CA ASN A 65 0.95 -14.45 7.57
C ASN A 65 1.88 -14.34 6.35
N LYS A 66 1.69 -13.27 5.58
CA LYS A 66 2.41 -12.96 4.34
C LYS A 66 2.95 -11.53 4.39
N CYS A 67 4.05 -11.28 3.72
CA CYS A 67 4.71 -9.97 3.70
C CYS A 67 5.54 -9.81 2.43
N TRP A 68 5.72 -8.58 1.95
CA TRP A 68 6.40 -8.33 0.68
C TRP A 68 7.89 -8.68 0.73
N GLY A 69 8.51 -8.57 1.91
CA GLY A 69 9.92 -8.86 2.15
C GLY A 69 10.74 -7.65 2.53
N TYR A 70 10.19 -6.45 2.36
CA TYR A 70 10.84 -5.21 2.80
C TYR A 70 10.55 -4.87 4.26
N GLU A 71 9.50 -5.45 4.84
CA GLU A 71 9.11 -5.22 6.22
C GLU A 71 10.17 -5.79 7.19
N LYS A 72 10.40 -5.11 8.31
CA LYS A 72 11.44 -5.49 9.29
C LYS A 72 11.24 -6.91 9.85
N ASN A 73 9.99 -7.30 10.05
CA ASN A 73 9.61 -8.59 10.65
C ASN A 73 9.07 -9.57 9.60
N CYS A 74 9.70 -9.66 8.43
CA CYS A 74 9.27 -10.53 7.34
C CYS A 74 10.24 -11.72 7.13
N PRO A 75 9.94 -12.91 7.67
CA PRO A 75 10.77 -14.09 7.49
C PRO A 75 10.74 -14.57 6.04
N VAL A 76 11.84 -15.20 5.59
CA VAL A 76 12.03 -15.62 4.18
C VAL A 76 10.86 -16.48 3.68
N SER A 77 10.33 -17.37 4.52
CA SER A 77 9.21 -18.27 4.19
C SER A 77 7.88 -17.58 3.94
N GLN A 78 7.72 -16.32 4.34
CA GLN A 78 6.47 -15.56 4.22
C GLN A 78 6.55 -14.45 3.16
N ARG A 79 7.72 -14.28 2.54
CA ARG A 79 7.96 -13.29 1.50
C ARG A 79 7.10 -13.55 0.27
N PHE A 80 6.89 -12.51 -0.51
CA PHE A 80 6.24 -12.61 -1.81
C PHE A 80 7.01 -13.53 -2.76
N SER A 81 8.33 -13.35 -2.80
CA SER A 81 9.22 -14.09 -3.67
C SER A 81 10.39 -14.71 -2.89
N ILE A 82 10.80 -15.89 -3.33
CA ILE A 82 12.10 -16.49 -3.00
C ILE A 82 12.82 -16.73 -4.33
N PRO A 83 13.89 -15.97 -4.65
CA PRO A 83 14.51 -16.06 -5.96
C PRO A 83 15.12 -17.44 -6.21
N VAL A 84 14.84 -18.02 -7.38
CA VAL A 84 15.45 -19.27 -7.83
C VAL A 84 16.44 -18.97 -8.96
N CYS A 85 17.72 -19.07 -8.67
CA CYS A 85 18.78 -18.82 -9.64
C CYS A 85 19.34 -20.13 -10.22
N ASN A 86 18.87 -20.53 -11.41
CA ASN A 86 19.30 -21.79 -12.04
C ASN A 86 20.78 -21.77 -12.46
N ARG A 87 21.28 -20.66 -13.00
CA ARG A 87 22.67 -20.52 -13.45
C ARG A 87 23.56 -19.89 -12.37
N SER A 88 24.86 -20.16 -12.40
CA SER A 88 25.80 -19.46 -11.49
C SER A 88 25.92 -17.98 -11.89
N SER A 89 26.30 -17.14 -10.93
CA SER A 89 26.47 -15.69 -11.07
C SER A 89 27.57 -15.26 -12.06
N LYS A 90 28.48 -16.16 -12.46
CA LYS A 90 29.64 -15.83 -13.31
C LYS A 90 30.40 -14.55 -12.87
N GLY A 91 30.60 -14.36 -11.56
CA GLY A 91 31.57 -13.40 -11.04
C GLY A 91 31.05 -12.31 -10.09
N TRP A 92 29.74 -12.16 -9.91
CA TRP A 92 29.18 -11.18 -8.95
C TRP A 92 28.70 -11.77 -7.62
N ALA A 93 28.72 -13.10 -7.47
CA ALA A 93 28.45 -13.78 -6.20
C ALA A 93 29.31 -15.04 -6.07
N LYS A 94 29.84 -15.32 -4.87
CA LYS A 94 30.75 -16.44 -4.58
C LYS A 94 30.00 -17.75 -4.30
N SER A 95 28.71 -17.66 -3.95
CA SER A 95 27.86 -18.82 -3.69
C SER A 95 26.45 -18.64 -4.25
N LYS A 96 25.68 -19.72 -4.34
CA LYS A 96 24.26 -19.67 -4.71
C LYS A 96 23.42 -18.87 -3.72
N GLN A 97 23.73 -18.99 -2.42
CA GLN A 97 23.06 -18.22 -1.39
C GLN A 97 23.31 -16.71 -1.57
N GLU A 98 24.57 -16.33 -1.74
CA GLU A 98 24.95 -14.93 -2.01
C GLU A 98 24.32 -14.42 -3.31
N GLN A 99 24.19 -15.27 -4.33
CA GLN A 99 23.52 -14.93 -5.59
C GLN A 99 22.04 -14.57 -5.35
N THR A 100 21.31 -15.42 -4.63
CA THR A 100 19.90 -15.19 -4.28
C THR A 100 19.73 -13.97 -3.37
N ASP A 101 20.59 -13.82 -2.36
CA ASP A 101 20.54 -12.69 -1.43
C ASP A 101 20.83 -11.36 -2.12
N THR A 102 21.79 -11.35 -3.04
CA THR A 102 22.16 -10.16 -3.81
C THR A 102 21.06 -9.78 -4.78
N PHE A 103 20.48 -10.76 -5.49
CA PHE A 103 19.31 -10.51 -6.33
C PHE A 103 18.16 -9.91 -5.52
N PHE A 104 17.86 -10.49 -4.35
CA PHE A 104 16.79 -9.98 -3.50
C PHE A 104 17.04 -8.55 -3.01
N LYS A 105 18.29 -8.22 -2.64
CA LYS A 105 18.68 -6.87 -2.18
C LYS A 105 18.71 -5.82 -3.30
N GLN A 106 18.97 -6.21 -4.55
CA GLN A 106 19.21 -5.25 -5.63
C GLN A 106 18.08 -5.19 -6.66
N GLY A 107 17.38 -6.29 -6.91
CA GLY A 107 16.40 -6.44 -8.00
C GLY A 107 15.02 -6.92 -7.55
N ASP A 108 14.79 -7.09 -6.26
CA ASP A 108 13.52 -7.54 -5.68
C ASP A 108 13.13 -6.63 -4.49
N PHE A 109 12.08 -6.98 -3.74
CA PHE A 109 11.57 -6.20 -2.60
C PHE A 109 12.63 -5.90 -1.53
N GLY A 110 13.73 -6.65 -1.45
CA GLY A 110 14.84 -6.32 -0.56
C GLY A 110 15.49 -4.97 -0.87
N TYR A 111 15.43 -4.51 -2.12
CA TYR A 111 15.87 -3.17 -2.52
C TYR A 111 15.11 -2.08 -1.80
N ILE A 112 13.78 -2.21 -1.68
CA ILE A 112 12.92 -1.23 -1.01
C ILE A 112 13.33 -1.07 0.45
N ARG A 113 13.58 -2.18 1.16
CA ARG A 113 14.05 -2.13 2.56
C ARG A 113 15.33 -1.31 2.70
N GLU A 114 16.33 -1.57 1.87
CA GLU A 114 17.57 -0.81 1.96
C GLU A 114 17.36 0.69 1.71
N ARG A 115 16.49 1.04 0.76
CA ARG A 115 16.15 2.45 0.52
C ARG A 115 15.39 3.07 1.70
N MET A 116 14.52 2.32 2.35
CA MET A 116 13.80 2.77 3.55
C MET A 116 14.73 2.98 4.75
N ASP A 117 15.69 2.08 4.96
CA ASP A 117 16.68 2.17 6.03
C ASP A 117 17.68 3.33 5.82
N GLU A 118 17.81 3.81 4.58
CA GLU A 118 18.62 4.97 4.21
C GLU A 118 17.91 6.31 4.40
N ILE A 119 16.61 6.33 4.70
CA ILE A 119 15.84 7.59 4.76
C ILE A 119 16.26 8.41 5.98
N ILE A 120 16.63 9.67 5.71
CA ILE A 120 16.96 10.67 6.72
C ILE A 120 16.15 11.95 6.49
N PRO A 121 15.78 12.68 7.57
CA PRO A 121 15.16 13.99 7.43
C PRO A 121 16.14 14.98 6.81
N ILE A 122 15.74 15.63 5.72
CA ILE A 122 16.48 16.74 5.12
C ILE A 122 16.05 18.04 5.82
N CYS A 123 14.73 18.25 5.89
CA CYS A 123 14.12 19.40 6.54
C CYS A 123 12.90 18.94 7.34
N ALA A 124 12.79 19.39 8.59
CA ALA A 124 11.61 19.13 9.41
C ALA A 124 11.27 20.36 10.25
N SER A 125 9.98 20.72 10.28
CA SER A 125 9.47 21.75 11.18
C SER A 125 9.48 21.25 12.63
N LYS A 126 9.63 22.19 13.58
CA LYS A 126 9.47 21.92 15.01
C LYS A 126 8.00 21.78 15.44
N HIS A 127 7.06 22.19 14.59
CA HIS A 127 5.63 22.12 14.89
C HIS A 127 5.06 20.75 14.53
N LYS A 128 4.13 20.24 15.36
CA LYS A 128 3.52 18.90 15.21
C LYS A 128 2.89 18.63 13.83
N ASN A 129 2.38 19.68 13.18
CA ASN A 129 1.76 19.60 11.84
C ASN A 129 2.51 20.44 10.80
N GLY A 130 3.77 20.77 11.06
CA GLY A 130 4.58 21.56 10.13
C GLY A 130 5.02 20.75 8.91
N SER A 131 5.72 21.42 8.00
CA SER A 131 6.29 20.79 6.81
C SER A 131 7.41 19.82 7.18
N PHE A 132 7.51 18.71 6.44
CA PHE A 132 8.66 17.83 6.52
C PHE A 132 9.02 17.29 5.15
N PHE A 133 10.31 17.01 4.97
CA PHE A 133 10.89 16.42 3.78
C PHE A 133 12.06 15.53 4.16
N GLU A 134 12.03 14.28 3.71
CA GLU A 134 13.05 13.29 3.99
C GLU A 134 13.31 12.43 2.76
N CYS A 135 14.56 11.98 2.62
CA CYS A 135 14.98 11.20 1.47
C CYS A 135 15.97 10.11 1.85
N ALA A 136 15.97 9.04 1.06
CA ALA A 136 17.06 8.08 1.00
C ALA A 136 18.34 8.72 0.43
N LYS A 137 19.46 8.00 0.54
CA LYS A 137 20.75 8.43 -0.02
C LYS A 137 20.62 8.82 -1.49
N TYR A 138 21.29 9.91 -1.85
CA TYR A 138 21.29 10.48 -3.20
C TYR A 138 19.89 10.86 -3.72
N MET A 139 18.94 11.14 -2.82
CA MET A 139 17.57 11.58 -3.17
C MET A 139 16.80 10.62 -4.10
N ARG A 140 17.17 9.33 -4.11
CA ARG A 140 16.54 8.32 -4.98
C ARG A 140 15.06 8.08 -4.64
N PHE A 141 14.71 8.28 -3.38
CA PHE A 141 13.35 8.18 -2.89
C PHE A 141 13.15 9.27 -1.84
N CYS A 142 12.08 10.06 -1.97
CA CYS A 142 11.77 11.14 -1.06
C CYS A 142 10.29 11.10 -0.68
N ARG A 143 9.99 11.49 0.56
CA ARG A 143 8.61 11.74 1.00
C ARG A 143 8.55 13.07 1.75
N GLY A 144 7.44 13.76 1.61
CA GLY A 144 7.20 15.01 2.31
C GLY A 144 5.73 15.27 2.54
N LYS A 145 5.43 16.18 3.47
CA LYS A 145 4.07 16.70 3.71
C LYS A 145 4.09 18.19 3.94
N HIS A 146 2.97 18.82 3.61
CA HIS A 146 2.74 20.26 3.75
C HIS A 146 3.82 21.10 3.06
N ILE A 147 4.18 20.69 1.84
CA ILE A 147 5.14 21.40 0.99
C ILE A 147 4.34 22.15 -0.08
N MET A 148 4.60 23.46 -0.20
CA MET A 148 4.07 24.27 -1.28
C MET A 148 5.17 24.49 -2.30
N PHE A 149 4.89 24.20 -3.57
CA PHE A 149 5.74 24.56 -4.69
C PHE A 149 5.14 25.77 -5.39
N ASP A 150 5.91 26.85 -5.51
CA ASP A 150 5.55 27.98 -6.36
C ASP A 150 6.25 27.83 -7.72
N PHE A 151 5.45 27.67 -8.76
CA PHE A 151 5.93 27.45 -10.13
C PHE A 151 5.84 28.70 -11.01
N LYS A 152 5.48 29.87 -10.48
CA LYS A 152 5.32 31.09 -11.29
C LYS A 152 6.60 31.47 -12.06
N THR A 153 7.76 31.28 -11.43
CA THR A 153 9.06 31.52 -12.05
C THR A 153 9.39 30.57 -13.20
N LEU A 154 8.70 29.43 -13.34
CA LEU A 154 8.84 28.56 -14.52
C LEU A 154 8.32 29.22 -15.79
N LEU A 155 7.38 30.17 -15.69
CA LEU A 155 6.83 30.88 -16.85
C LEU A 155 7.83 31.86 -17.47
N GLU A 156 8.80 32.31 -16.68
CA GLU A 156 9.78 33.33 -17.05
C GLU A 156 11.17 32.72 -17.33
N LEU A 157 11.30 31.39 -17.21
CA LEU A 157 12.57 30.69 -17.33
C LEU A 157 13.04 30.68 -18.80
N PRO A 158 14.19 31.32 -19.11
CA PRO A 158 14.69 31.35 -20.47
C PRO A 158 15.19 29.96 -20.91
N GLU A 159 14.78 29.53 -22.10
CA GLU A 159 15.31 28.31 -22.70
C GLU A 159 16.75 28.51 -23.21
N PRO A 160 17.62 27.50 -23.14
CA PRO A 160 17.38 26.15 -22.60
C PRO A 160 17.68 26.05 -21.10
N MET A 161 16.85 25.31 -20.37
CA MET A 161 17.11 24.96 -18.97
C MET A 161 18.37 24.08 -18.87
N ARG A 162 19.46 24.62 -18.32
CA ARG A 162 20.65 23.83 -17.97
C ARG A 162 20.51 23.30 -16.55
N TYR A 163 20.57 21.97 -16.41
CA TYR A 163 20.78 21.32 -15.12
C TYR A 163 22.28 21.40 -14.82
N HIS A 164 22.65 22.13 -13.77
CA HIS A 164 24.03 22.21 -13.26
C HIS A 164 24.32 21.11 -12.25
#